data_AF-A0A2D8KM75-F1
#
_entry.id   AF-A0A2D8KM75-F1
#
_cell.length_a   1.000
_cell.length_b   1.000
_cell.length_c   1.000
_cell.angle_alpha   90.00
_cell.angle_beta   90.00
_cell.angle_gamma   90.00
#
_symmetry.space_group_name_H-M   'P 1'
#
loop_
_entity.id
_entity.type
_entity.pdbx_description
1 polymer ?
#
loop_
_entity_poly.entity_id
_entity_poly.type
_entity_poly.pdbx_seq_one_letter_code
_entity_poly.pdbx_strand_id
1 'polypeptide(L)'
;MPRKKKKKLKFEDCSKKIDLEIKKRKKRWNLTALSWMDFDDVSQIIRIHVFKKWHLYDQSKPLAPWVNRIISNQIKNLIRNNYGNYCRPCLKCAAAESDTLCYIYGSQGSACPLYAQWEKTKKVAYETKLPSSLETTAPKVFDTPLLDFQFDLLFGKLNAQLKVRLKTNEWIVYENLYLKDKTEQEVAKMLGYKTSEKNRSPGYKQIKNLKKIIIQKAKELISDGDLNL
;
A
#
# COMPACT_ATOMS: atom_id res chain seq x y z
N MET A 1 -43.05 18.72 45.71
CA MET A 1 -42.44 17.39 45.97
C MET A 1 -40.94 17.47 45.78
N PRO A 2 -40.10 17.12 46.77
CA PRO A 2 -38.65 17.13 46.58
C PRO A 2 -38.28 15.99 45.64
N ARG A 3 -37.63 16.31 44.51
CA ARG A 3 -37.11 15.32 43.56
C ARG A 3 -36.14 14.40 44.31
N LYS A 4 -36.49 13.12 44.47
CA LYS A 4 -35.60 12.09 45.05
C LYS A 4 -34.25 12.19 44.34
N LYS A 5 -33.20 12.59 45.07
CA LYS A 5 -31.83 12.65 44.55
C LYS A 5 -31.48 11.26 44.03
N LYS A 6 -31.38 11.09 42.71
CA LYS A 6 -30.95 9.84 42.10
C LYS A 6 -29.56 9.49 42.66
N LYS A 7 -29.42 8.28 43.20
CA LYS A 7 -28.15 7.77 43.72
C LYS A 7 -27.11 7.84 42.60
N LYS A 8 -25.93 8.41 42.88
CA LYS A 8 -24.83 8.43 41.89
C LYS A 8 -24.45 7.00 41.55
N LEU A 9 -24.43 6.67 40.25
CA LEU A 9 -23.97 5.37 39.78
C LEU A 9 -22.48 5.23 40.03
N LYS A 10 -22.08 4.09 40.57
CA LYS A 10 -20.67 3.69 40.67
C LYS A 10 -20.25 3.00 39.38
N PHE A 11 -18.94 2.97 39.15
CA PHE A 11 -18.36 2.27 38.00
C PHE A 11 -18.74 0.79 37.99
N GLU A 12 -18.67 0.13 39.16
CA GLU A 12 -18.96 -1.30 39.31
C GLU A 12 -20.37 -1.68 38.85
N ASP A 13 -21.35 -0.79 39.11
CA ASP A 13 -22.74 -0.96 38.69
C ASP A 13 -22.89 -1.01 37.16
N CYS A 14 -21.92 -0.44 36.42
CA CYS A 14 -21.93 -0.31 34.97
C CYS A 14 -20.87 -1.16 34.26
N SER A 15 -20.02 -1.88 35.00
CA SER A 15 -18.91 -2.67 34.48
C SER A 15 -19.33 -3.59 33.31
N LYS A 16 -20.41 -4.37 33.50
CA LYS A 16 -20.95 -5.27 32.46
C LYS A 16 -21.37 -4.54 31.18
N LYS A 17 -21.94 -3.33 31.29
CA LYS A 17 -22.34 -2.52 30.13
C LYS A 17 -21.12 -1.99 29.39
N ILE A 18 -20.11 -1.54 30.12
CA ILE A 18 -18.84 -1.07 29.55
C ILE A 18 -18.17 -2.22 28.78
N ASP A 19 -18.12 -3.42 29.37
CA ASP A 19 -17.55 -4.61 28.76
C ASP A 19 -18.25 -4.99 27.45
N LEU A 20 -19.57 -4.88 27.41
CA LEU A 20 -20.33 -5.12 26.19
C LEU A 20 -19.96 -4.12 25.09
N GLU A 21 -19.82 -2.83 25.43
CA GLU A 21 -19.38 -1.79 24.47
C GLU A 21 -17.96 -2.02 23.97
N ILE A 22 -17.04 -2.49 24.84
CA ILE A 22 -15.68 -2.85 24.45
C ILE A 22 -15.69 -4.04 23.48
N LYS A 23 -16.41 -5.12 23.81
CA LYS A 23 -16.48 -6.35 22.99
C LYS A 23 -16.96 -6.09 21.57
N LYS A 24 -17.85 -5.11 21.35
CA LYS A 24 -18.28 -4.69 19.99
C LYS A 24 -17.11 -4.28 19.08
N ARG A 25 -15.98 -3.85 19.65
CA ARG A 25 -14.78 -3.42 18.91
C ARG A 25 -13.82 -4.56 18.58
N LYS A 26 -14.02 -5.77 19.14
CA LYS A 26 -13.14 -6.93 18.91
C LYS A 26 -12.97 -7.24 17.42
N LYS A 27 -14.06 -7.25 16.66
CA LYS A 27 -14.03 -7.51 15.21
C LYS A 27 -13.27 -6.47 14.38
N ARG A 28 -13.09 -5.25 14.90
CA ARG A 28 -12.34 -4.18 14.24
C ARG A 28 -10.88 -4.11 14.73
N TRP A 29 -10.54 -4.90 15.75
CA TRP A 29 -9.18 -4.98 16.24
C TRP A 29 -8.39 -5.93 15.36
N ASN A 30 -7.62 -5.36 14.44
CA ASN A 30 -6.83 -6.11 13.46
C ASN A 30 -5.32 -6.02 13.75
N LEU A 31 -4.93 -5.51 14.92
CA LEU A 31 -3.52 -5.43 15.32
C LEU A 31 -3.04 -6.75 15.90
N THR A 32 -3.20 -7.83 15.14
CA THR A 32 -2.69 -9.17 15.45
C THR A 32 -1.17 -9.27 15.28
N ALA A 33 -0.54 -8.25 14.68
CA ALA A 33 0.90 -8.19 14.49
C ALA A 33 1.69 -7.97 15.81
N LEU A 34 1.06 -7.51 16.90
CA LEU A 34 1.72 -7.48 18.21
C LEU A 34 1.43 -8.80 18.94
N SER A 35 2.40 -9.70 18.96
CA SER A 35 2.27 -11.00 19.65
C SER A 35 2.05 -10.88 21.16
N TRP A 36 2.46 -9.76 21.77
CA TRP A 36 2.42 -9.54 23.21
C TRP A 36 1.19 -8.78 23.72
N MET A 37 0.32 -8.28 22.83
CA MET A 37 -0.86 -7.50 23.22
C MET A 37 -2.10 -7.99 22.48
N ASP A 38 -2.90 -8.81 23.15
CA ASP A 38 -4.15 -9.32 22.59
C ASP A 38 -5.33 -8.38 22.85
N PHE A 39 -6.52 -8.76 22.39
CA PHE A 39 -7.71 -7.93 22.60
C PHE A 39 -8.16 -7.87 24.06
N ASP A 40 -7.83 -8.87 24.86
CA ASP A 40 -8.20 -8.93 26.27
C ASP A 40 -7.31 -7.96 27.08
N ASP A 41 -6.02 -7.86 26.77
CA ASP A 41 -5.11 -6.82 27.26
C ASP A 41 -5.63 -5.41 26.92
N VAL A 42 -6.00 -5.20 25.65
CA VAL A 42 -6.59 -3.93 25.18
C VAL A 42 -7.87 -3.61 25.95
N SER A 43 -8.71 -4.61 26.18
CA SER A 43 -9.94 -4.45 26.94
C SER A 43 -9.66 -4.01 28.38
N GLN A 44 -8.65 -4.57 29.03
CA GLN A 44 -8.24 -4.14 30.38
C GLN A 44 -7.71 -2.70 30.39
N ILE A 45 -6.82 -2.34 29.46
CA ILE A 45 -6.30 -0.97 29.32
C ILE A 45 -7.45 0.04 29.20
N ILE A 46 -8.44 -0.29 28.37
CA ILE A 46 -9.62 0.56 28.15
C ILE A 46 -10.48 0.66 29.42
N ARG A 47 -10.74 -0.45 30.13
CA ARG A 47 -11.49 -0.44 31.39
C ARG A 47 -10.85 0.47 32.43
N ILE A 48 -9.53 0.33 32.63
CA ILE A 48 -8.76 1.17 33.56
C ILE A 48 -8.87 2.64 33.15
N HIS A 49 -8.82 2.95 31.85
CA HIS A 49 -8.94 4.32 31.37
C HIS A 49 -10.34 4.91 31.60
N VAL A 50 -11.40 4.11 31.40
CA VAL A 50 -12.78 4.53 31.70
C VAL A 50 -12.94 4.77 33.20
N PHE A 51 -12.40 3.89 34.06
CA PHE A 51 -12.43 4.06 35.52
C PHE A 51 -11.73 5.35 35.95
N LYS A 52 -10.50 5.58 35.48
CA LYS A 52 -9.74 6.83 35.76
C LYS A 52 -10.53 8.08 35.36
N LYS A 53 -11.33 8.01 34.30
CA LYS A 53 -12.17 9.12 33.80
C LYS A 53 -13.61 9.10 34.31
N TRP A 54 -13.99 8.16 35.16
CA TRP A 54 -15.38 8.01 35.61
C TRP A 54 -15.91 9.26 36.30
N HIS A 55 -15.05 9.98 37.02
CA HIS A 55 -15.39 11.25 37.67
C HIS A 55 -15.80 12.36 36.68
N LEU A 56 -15.41 12.27 35.40
CA LEU A 56 -15.78 13.21 34.33
C LEU A 56 -17.11 12.85 33.66
N TYR A 57 -17.72 11.72 34.00
CA TYR A 57 -18.96 11.27 33.40
C TYR A 57 -20.16 12.04 33.97
N ASP A 58 -20.83 12.77 33.09
CA ASP A 58 -22.12 13.40 33.37
C ASP A 58 -23.22 12.34 33.40
N GLN A 59 -23.64 11.97 34.62
CA GLN A 59 -24.64 10.93 34.85
C GLN A 59 -26.07 11.31 34.44
N SER A 60 -26.31 12.57 34.03
CA SER A 60 -27.58 12.98 33.42
C SER A 60 -27.73 12.46 31.99
N LYS A 61 -26.62 12.10 31.33
CA LYS A 61 -26.57 11.67 29.94
C LYS A 61 -26.50 10.14 29.83
N PRO A 62 -26.76 9.56 28.65
CA PRO A 62 -26.56 8.13 28.41
C PRO A 62 -25.08 7.73 28.51
N LEU A 63 -24.81 6.57 29.10
CA LEU A 63 -23.44 6.07 29.32
C LEU A 63 -22.75 5.65 28.03
N ALA A 64 -23.47 4.93 27.16
CA ALA A 64 -22.88 4.26 26.01
C ALA A 64 -22.16 5.22 25.03
N PRO A 65 -22.71 6.40 24.66
CA PRO A 65 -22.00 7.36 23.81
C PRO A 65 -20.69 7.88 24.42
N TRP A 66 -20.69 8.18 25.72
CA TRP A 66 -19.51 8.68 26.43
C TRP A 66 -18.40 7.62 26.49
N VAL A 67 -18.77 6.39 26.88
CA VAL A 67 -17.85 5.24 26.90
C VAL A 67 -17.31 4.95 25.50
N ASN A 68 -18.16 4.95 24.47
CA ASN A 68 -17.74 4.72 23.08
C ASN A 68 -16.71 5.73 22.58
N ARG A 69 -16.81 6.99 22.99
CA ARG A 69 -15.81 8.02 22.65
C ARG A 69 -14.47 7.70 23.30
N ILE A 70 -14.47 7.28 24.56
CA ILE A 70 -13.26 6.86 25.26
C ILE A 70 -12.64 5.64 24.58
N ILE A 71 -13.42 4.57 24.37
CA ILE A 71 -12.98 3.34 23.71
C ILE A 71 -12.31 3.67 22.37
N SER A 72 -13.00 4.44 21.52
CA SER A 72 -12.51 4.77 20.17
C SER A 72 -11.20 5.55 20.21
N ASN A 73 -11.08 6.49 21.15
CA ASN A 73 -9.86 7.28 21.32
C ASN A 73 -8.71 6.44 21.90
N GLN A 74 -8.99 5.54 22.84
CA GLN A 74 -7.98 4.64 23.41
C GLN A 74 -7.45 3.68 22.34
N ILE A 75 -8.33 3.06 21.55
CA ILE A 75 -7.93 2.20 20.44
C ILE A 75 -7.03 2.98 19.48
N LYS A 76 -7.45 4.16 19.00
CA LYS A 76 -6.64 5.00 18.10
C LYS A 76 -5.26 5.33 18.69
N ASN A 77 -5.20 5.63 19.99
CA ASN A 77 -3.95 5.91 20.68
C ASN A 77 -3.05 4.68 20.77
N LEU A 78 -3.59 3.50 21.04
CA LEU A 78 -2.84 2.24 21.05
C LEU A 78 -2.27 1.94 19.66
N ILE A 79 -3.07 2.11 18.59
CA ILE A 79 -2.60 1.93 17.21
C ILE A 79 -1.46 2.90 16.90
N ARG A 80 -1.67 4.19 17.20
CA ARG A 80 -0.67 5.23 16.94
C ARG A 80 0.62 4.97 17.72
N ASN A 81 0.52 4.61 18.99
CA ASN A 81 1.67 4.46 19.87
C ASN A 81 2.52 3.23 19.55
N ASN A 82 1.90 2.13 19.11
CA ASN A 82 2.63 0.90 18.84
C ASN A 82 3.05 0.74 17.36
N TYR A 83 2.27 1.28 16.42
CA TYR A 83 2.56 1.18 14.98
C TYR A 83 2.94 2.55 14.42
N GLY A 84 2.00 3.50 14.46
CA GLY A 84 2.10 4.76 13.72
C GLY A 84 3.30 5.66 14.07
N ASN A 85 3.79 5.61 15.31
CA ASN A 85 4.92 6.42 15.78
C ASN A 85 6.27 5.95 15.21
N TYR A 86 6.39 4.64 14.93
CA TYR A 86 7.62 4.01 14.44
C TYR A 86 7.61 3.80 12.92
N CYS A 87 6.44 3.87 12.28
CA CYS A 87 6.31 3.79 10.83
C CYS A 87 7.26 4.74 10.06
N ARG A 88 7.81 4.25 8.95
CA ARG A 88 8.58 5.07 8.00
C ARG A 88 7.75 6.24 7.47
N PRO A 89 8.37 7.41 7.21
CA PRO A 89 7.66 8.60 6.75
C PRO A 89 6.93 8.39 5.43
N CYS A 90 7.45 7.51 4.57
CA CYS A 90 6.89 7.20 3.26
C CYS A 90 5.45 6.66 3.30
N LEU A 91 5.01 6.02 4.39
CA LEU A 91 3.62 5.55 4.51
C LEU A 91 2.56 6.66 4.50
N LYS A 92 2.97 7.91 4.75
CA LYS A 92 2.10 9.09 4.77
C LYS A 92 2.61 10.19 3.86
N CYS A 93 3.63 9.90 3.04
CA CYS A 93 4.29 10.89 2.22
C CYS A 93 3.55 11.04 0.90
N ALA A 94 3.24 12.27 0.51
CA ALA A 94 2.65 12.57 -0.80
C ALA A 94 3.59 12.24 -1.97
N ALA A 95 4.90 12.07 -1.70
CA ALA A 95 5.91 11.73 -2.68
C ALA A 95 6.23 10.24 -2.79
N ALA A 96 5.59 9.40 -1.98
CA ALA A 96 5.72 7.96 -2.10
C ALA A 96 4.86 7.44 -3.26
N GLU A 97 5.47 6.65 -4.14
CA GLU A 97 4.78 5.89 -5.19
C GLU A 97 4.68 4.41 -4.78
N SER A 98 4.24 3.54 -5.70
CA SER A 98 4.14 2.10 -5.44
C SER A 98 5.48 1.51 -4.97
N ASP A 99 5.38 0.52 -4.08
CA ASP A 99 6.49 -0.20 -3.46
C ASP A 99 7.49 0.71 -2.72
N THR A 100 8.68 0.88 -3.30
CA THR A 100 9.81 1.61 -2.75
C THR A 100 10.16 2.83 -3.59
N LEU A 101 9.30 3.23 -4.54
CA LEU A 101 9.54 4.38 -5.40
C LEU A 101 9.18 5.70 -4.72
N CYS A 102 9.87 6.76 -5.15
CA CYS A 102 9.61 8.13 -4.72
C CYS A 102 9.85 9.08 -5.89
N TYR A 103 8.86 9.87 -6.30
CA TYR A 103 9.03 10.74 -7.48
C TYR A 103 10.05 11.88 -7.28
N ILE A 104 10.38 12.23 -6.02
CA ILE A 104 11.35 13.30 -5.72
C ILE A 104 12.79 12.76 -5.74
N TYR A 105 13.01 11.58 -5.15
CA TYR A 105 14.36 11.03 -4.91
C TYR A 105 14.63 9.74 -5.71
N GLY A 106 13.73 9.34 -6.61
CA GLY A 106 13.73 8.06 -7.31
C GLY A 106 13.28 6.90 -6.42
N SER A 107 13.83 6.79 -5.21
CA SER A 107 13.57 5.70 -4.26
C SER A 107 13.32 6.19 -2.83
N GLN A 108 12.62 5.38 -2.04
CA GLN A 108 12.38 5.58 -0.62
C GLN A 108 13.63 5.17 0.17
N GLY A 109 14.53 6.11 0.43
CA GLY A 109 15.76 5.83 1.16
C GLY A 109 16.39 7.05 1.79
N SER A 110 17.62 6.89 2.27
CA SER A 110 18.41 7.92 2.98
C SER A 110 18.71 9.18 2.15
N ALA A 111 18.47 9.15 0.84
CA ALA A 111 18.46 10.36 0.00
C ALA A 111 17.40 11.39 0.46
N CYS A 112 16.29 10.92 1.03
CA CYS A 112 15.27 11.78 1.64
C CYS A 112 15.66 12.15 3.08
N PRO A 113 15.76 13.45 3.45
CA PRO A 113 16.15 13.86 4.81
C PRO A 113 15.24 13.33 5.91
N LEU A 114 13.92 13.25 5.64
CA LEU A 114 12.95 12.70 6.58
C LEU A 114 13.15 11.20 6.81
N TYR A 115 13.48 10.48 5.73
CA TYR A 115 13.78 9.05 5.80
C TYR A 115 15.09 8.81 6.54
N ALA A 116 16.16 9.56 6.21
CA ALA A 116 17.45 9.46 6.87
C ALA A 116 17.35 9.71 8.39
N GLN A 117 16.56 10.70 8.80
CA GLN A 117 16.32 10.96 10.23
C GLN A 117 15.54 9.82 10.89
N TRP A 118 14.52 9.28 10.21
CA TRP A 118 13.77 8.13 10.70
C TRP A 118 14.66 6.88 10.83
N GLU A 119 15.56 6.66 9.87
CA GLU A 119 16.52 5.55 9.85
C GLU A 119 17.43 5.58 11.09
N LYS A 120 17.92 6.75 11.49
CA LYS A 120 18.77 6.91 12.68
C LYS A 120 18.02 6.76 14.01
N THR A 121 16.74 7.14 14.05
CA THR A 121 16.02 7.32 15.33
C THR A 121 14.98 6.24 15.62
N LYS A 122 14.32 5.71 14.59
CA LYS A 122 13.08 4.92 14.72
C LYS A 122 13.12 3.59 13.99
N LYS A 123 14.02 3.39 13.02
CA LYS A 123 14.13 2.14 12.25
C LYS A 123 14.38 0.93 13.15
N VAL A 124 15.32 1.00 14.09
CA VAL A 124 15.58 -0.10 15.03
C VAL A 124 14.32 -0.46 15.82
N ALA A 125 13.63 0.54 16.37
CA ALA A 125 12.38 0.30 17.09
C ALA A 125 11.25 -0.23 16.19
N TYR A 126 11.22 0.18 14.92
CA TYR A 126 10.27 -0.32 13.92
C TYR A 126 10.53 -1.80 13.64
N GLU A 127 11.77 -2.18 13.33
CA GLU A 127 12.20 -3.55 13.02
C GLU A 127 12.03 -4.50 14.20
N THR A 128 12.27 -4.03 15.43
CA THR A 128 12.10 -4.85 16.65
C THR A 128 10.64 -5.01 17.06
N LYS A 129 9.79 -3.98 16.87
CA LYS A 129 8.41 -3.97 17.40
C LYS A 129 7.36 -4.49 16.41
N LEU A 130 7.66 -4.44 15.12
CA LEU A 130 6.72 -4.83 14.08
C LEU A 130 7.22 -6.12 13.44
N PRO A 131 6.37 -7.16 13.36
CA PRO A 131 6.69 -8.31 12.53
C PRO A 131 6.87 -7.78 11.12
N SER A 132 8.03 -8.06 10.56
CA SER A 132 8.32 -7.65 9.20
C SER A 132 7.41 -8.47 8.26
N SER A 133 6.82 -7.83 7.25
CA SER A 133 5.98 -8.55 6.28
C SER A 133 6.82 -9.65 5.63
N LEU A 134 6.26 -10.84 5.43
CA LEU A 134 6.93 -11.91 4.68
C LEU A 134 7.35 -11.45 3.27
N GLU A 135 6.63 -10.48 2.70
CA GLU A 135 6.97 -9.91 1.39
C GLU A 135 8.18 -8.97 1.44
N THR A 136 8.36 -8.24 2.55
CA THR A 136 9.52 -7.33 2.73
C THR A 136 10.72 -8.07 3.33
N THR A 137 10.43 -9.17 4.02
CA THR A 137 11.35 -10.13 4.60
C THR A 137 11.20 -11.40 3.80
N ALA A 138 11.35 -11.34 2.48
CA ALA A 138 11.77 -12.53 1.78
C ALA A 138 13.12 -12.86 2.43
N PRO A 139 13.18 -13.86 3.33
CA PRO A 139 14.45 -14.23 3.89
C PRO A 139 15.23 -14.74 2.68
N LYS A 140 16.54 -14.54 2.71
CA LYS A 140 17.51 -15.25 1.88
C LYS A 140 17.50 -16.78 2.15
N VAL A 141 16.35 -17.34 2.52
CA VAL A 141 16.09 -18.72 2.89
C VAL A 141 15.02 -19.16 1.92
N PHE A 142 15.40 -20.10 1.07
CA PHE A 142 14.77 -20.43 -0.21
C PHE A 142 15.15 -19.46 -1.35
N ASP A 143 16.44 -19.45 -1.68
CA ASP A 143 16.85 -19.61 -3.10
C ASP A 143 16.37 -20.97 -3.62
N THR A 144 15.11 -21.32 -3.40
CA THR A 144 14.47 -22.29 -4.26
C THR A 144 14.16 -21.44 -5.48
N PRO A 145 14.77 -21.70 -6.65
CA PRO A 145 14.32 -21.06 -7.87
C PRO A 145 12.82 -21.32 -7.91
N LEU A 146 12.01 -20.28 -7.73
CA LEU A 146 10.61 -20.33 -8.16
C LEU A 146 10.69 -20.91 -9.54
N LEU A 147 10.13 -22.11 -9.74
CA LEU A 147 10.18 -22.90 -10.97
C LEU A 147 10.35 -21.95 -12.14
N ASP A 148 11.59 -21.82 -12.63
CA ASP A 148 12.02 -20.63 -13.37
C ASP A 148 11.12 -20.55 -14.59
N PHE A 149 10.09 -19.70 -14.52
CA PHE A 149 9.18 -19.53 -15.63
C PHE A 149 10.07 -18.90 -16.68
N GLN A 150 10.42 -19.65 -17.72
CA GLN A 150 11.41 -19.25 -18.71
C GLN A 150 10.84 -18.13 -19.58
N PHE A 151 10.70 -16.95 -18.99
CA PHE A 151 10.19 -15.74 -19.60
C PHE A 151 11.01 -15.42 -20.85
N ASP A 152 12.32 -15.67 -20.82
CA ASP A 152 13.20 -15.47 -21.97
C ASP A 152 12.79 -16.34 -23.17
N LEU A 153 12.39 -17.59 -22.96
CA LEU A 153 11.90 -18.46 -24.03
C LEU A 153 10.52 -18.00 -24.54
N LEU A 154 9.63 -17.59 -23.63
CA LEU A 154 8.30 -17.07 -23.98
C LEU A 154 8.40 -15.76 -24.77
N PHE A 155 9.25 -14.83 -24.33
CA PHE A 155 9.55 -13.59 -25.04
C PHE A 155 10.19 -13.88 -26.39
N GLY A 156 11.13 -14.84 -26.47
CA GLY A 156 11.69 -15.29 -27.74
C GLY A 156 10.64 -15.79 -28.73
N LYS A 157 9.72 -16.65 -28.29
CA LYS A 157 8.59 -17.15 -29.10
C LYS A 157 7.65 -16.02 -29.53
N LEU A 158 7.26 -15.14 -28.61
CA LEU A 158 6.40 -13.99 -28.88
C LEU A 158 7.04 -13.04 -29.91
N ASN A 159 8.32 -12.73 -29.75
CA ASN A 159 9.06 -11.87 -30.67
C ASN A 159 9.12 -12.47 -32.08
N ALA A 160 9.34 -13.78 -32.18
CA ALA A 160 9.35 -14.49 -33.47
C ALA A 160 7.98 -14.44 -34.16
N GLN A 161 6.89 -14.69 -33.42
CA GLN A 161 5.53 -14.63 -33.99
C GLN A 161 5.11 -13.20 -34.36
N LEU A 162 5.45 -12.22 -33.53
CA LEU A 162 5.23 -10.81 -33.85
C LEU A 162 5.99 -10.38 -35.10
N LYS A 163 7.20 -10.88 -35.33
CA LYS A 163 7.96 -10.61 -36.56
C LYS A 163 7.24 -11.07 -37.83
N VAL A 164 6.47 -12.15 -37.74
CA VAL A 164 5.67 -12.68 -38.87
C VAL A 164 4.36 -11.91 -39.05
N ARG A 165 3.70 -11.48 -37.96
CA ARG A 165 2.36 -10.88 -37.98
C ARG A 165 2.35 -9.34 -38.10
N LEU A 166 3.46 -8.69 -37.77
CA LEU A 166 3.62 -7.23 -37.90
C LEU A 166 4.08 -6.85 -39.31
N LYS A 167 3.55 -5.73 -39.82
CA LYS A 167 4.03 -5.12 -41.08
C LYS A 167 5.43 -4.53 -40.86
N THR A 168 6.19 -4.32 -41.94
CA THR A 168 7.57 -3.78 -41.89
C THR A 168 7.70 -2.53 -41.00
N ASN A 169 6.80 -1.56 -41.15
CA ASN A 169 6.82 -0.34 -40.35
C ASN A 169 6.42 -0.58 -38.87
N GLU A 170 5.53 -1.53 -38.61
CA GLU A 170 5.13 -1.91 -37.24
C GLU A 170 6.27 -2.65 -36.52
N TRP A 171 6.98 -3.53 -37.24
CA TRP A 171 8.15 -4.23 -36.71
C TRP A 171 9.30 -3.29 -36.38
N ILE A 172 9.59 -2.32 -37.26
CA ILE A 172 10.63 -1.31 -37.00
C ILE A 172 10.31 -0.52 -35.73
N VAL A 173 9.04 -0.13 -35.52
CA VAL A 173 8.61 0.53 -34.28
C VAL A 173 8.75 -0.38 -33.08
N TYR A 174 8.33 -1.64 -33.19
CA TYR A 174 8.40 -2.60 -32.10
C TYR A 174 9.84 -2.89 -31.66
N GLU A 175 10.72 -3.25 -32.61
CA GLU A 175 12.12 -3.58 -32.34
C GLU A 175 12.86 -2.42 -31.70
N ASN A 176 12.69 -1.20 -32.21
CA ASN A 176 13.44 -0.07 -31.70
C ASN A 176 12.94 0.43 -30.33
N LEU A 177 11.64 0.30 -30.04
CA LEU A 177 11.07 0.77 -28.78
C LEU A 177 11.15 -0.25 -27.64
N TYR A 178 11.00 -1.54 -27.94
CA TYR A 178 10.86 -2.58 -26.92
C TYR A 178 12.05 -3.56 -26.85
N LEU A 179 12.90 -3.63 -27.87
CA LEU A 179 14.11 -4.47 -27.87
C LEU A 179 15.42 -3.68 -27.80
N LYS A 180 15.41 -2.40 -28.20
CA LYS A 180 16.60 -1.53 -28.28
C LYS A 180 16.50 -0.27 -27.42
N ASP A 181 15.47 -0.16 -26.59
CA ASP A 181 15.21 0.95 -25.65
C ASP A 181 15.36 2.37 -26.23
N LYS A 182 15.02 2.55 -27.52
CA LYS A 182 15.07 3.88 -28.15
C LYS A 182 13.84 4.69 -27.76
N THR A 183 14.00 6.01 -27.79
CA THR A 183 12.90 6.94 -27.53
C THR A 183 11.98 7.04 -28.74
N GLU A 184 10.70 7.38 -28.50
CA GLU A 184 9.73 7.60 -29.59
C GLU A 184 10.20 8.65 -30.61
N GLN A 185 10.97 9.64 -30.17
CA GLN A 185 11.48 10.71 -31.02
C GLN A 185 12.54 10.21 -32.01
N GLU A 186 13.40 9.28 -31.58
CA GLU A 186 14.42 8.67 -32.45
C GLU A 186 13.78 7.75 -33.48
N VAL A 187 12.78 6.97 -33.06
CA VAL A 187 12.00 6.10 -33.96
C VAL A 187 11.23 6.92 -35.00
N ALA A 188 10.67 8.07 -34.61
CA ALA A 188 10.00 8.97 -35.54
C ALA A 188 10.92 9.52 -36.63
N LYS A 189 12.13 9.91 -36.23
CA LYS A 189 13.16 10.41 -37.16
C LYS A 189 13.61 9.31 -38.12
N MET A 190 13.80 8.08 -37.63
CA MET A 190 14.16 6.93 -38.47
C MET A 190 13.09 6.58 -39.51
N LEU A 191 11.81 6.77 -39.19
CA LEU A 191 10.70 6.52 -40.11
C LEU A 191 10.38 7.72 -41.03
N GLY A 192 11.17 8.79 -40.97
CA GLY A 192 11.01 9.95 -41.83
C GLY A 192 9.76 10.79 -41.53
N TYR A 193 9.15 10.62 -40.34
CA TYR A 193 8.00 11.43 -39.96
C TYR A 193 8.42 12.87 -39.69
N LYS A 194 7.69 13.82 -40.28
CA LYS A 194 7.90 15.27 -40.11
C LYS A 194 6.79 15.85 -39.23
N THR A 195 7.10 16.85 -38.42
CA THR A 195 6.10 17.66 -37.72
C THR A 195 6.06 19.07 -38.29
N SER A 196 4.84 19.60 -38.45
CA SER A 196 4.58 20.98 -38.85
C SER A 196 4.34 21.92 -37.64
N GLU A 197 4.27 21.39 -36.41
CA GLU A 197 3.92 22.16 -35.20
C GLU A 197 5.11 22.25 -34.22
N LYS A 198 5.39 23.48 -33.72
CA LYS A 198 6.38 23.72 -32.66
C LYS A 198 5.95 23.01 -31.35
N ASN A 199 6.90 22.37 -30.66
CA ASN A 199 6.74 21.62 -29.39
C ASN A 199 6.06 20.24 -29.44
N ARG A 200 5.92 19.60 -30.61
CA ARG A 200 5.51 18.19 -30.71
C ARG A 200 6.57 17.34 -31.39
N SER A 201 6.84 16.16 -30.82
CA SER A 201 7.74 15.19 -31.43
C SER A 201 7.22 14.73 -32.80
N PRO A 202 8.10 14.64 -33.82
CA PRO A 202 7.71 14.19 -35.15
C PRO A 202 6.89 12.90 -35.10
N GLY A 203 5.80 12.80 -35.86
CA GLY A 203 5.04 11.55 -35.97
C GLY A 203 4.37 11.01 -34.68
N TYR A 204 4.26 11.78 -33.59
CA TYR A 204 3.72 11.30 -32.30
C TYR A 204 2.38 10.55 -32.43
N LYS A 205 1.43 11.09 -33.21
CA LYS A 205 0.13 10.44 -33.44
C LYS A 205 0.26 9.12 -34.21
N GLN A 206 1.18 9.06 -35.18
CA GLN A 206 1.43 7.87 -35.99
C GLN A 206 2.08 6.76 -35.16
N ILE A 207 3.11 7.09 -34.38
CA ILE A 207 3.77 6.13 -33.46
C ILE A 207 2.79 5.64 -32.40
N LYS A 208 1.98 6.54 -31.83
CA LYS A 208 0.95 6.15 -30.86
C LYS A 208 -0.09 5.20 -31.45
N ASN A 209 -0.50 5.41 -32.70
CA ASN A 209 -1.40 4.49 -33.39
C ASN A 209 -0.74 3.15 -33.68
N LEU A 210 0.52 3.14 -34.14
CA LEU A 210 1.28 1.91 -34.37
C LEU A 210 1.46 1.12 -33.07
N LYS A 211 1.76 1.78 -31.94
CA LYS A 211 1.80 1.14 -30.61
C LYS A 211 0.49 0.45 -30.26
N LYS A 212 -0.65 1.11 -30.49
CA LYS A 212 -1.96 0.51 -30.24
C LYS A 212 -2.19 -0.74 -31.09
N ILE A 213 -1.85 -0.69 -32.37
CA ILE A 213 -1.98 -1.83 -33.30
C ILE A 213 -1.07 -2.98 -32.86
N ILE A 214 0.19 -2.69 -32.50
CA ILE A 214 1.16 -3.70 -32.05
C ILE A 214 0.67 -4.38 -30.76
N ILE A 215 0.23 -3.60 -29.77
CA ILE A 215 -0.30 -4.13 -28.50
C ILE A 215 -1.55 -4.98 -28.74
N GLN A 216 -2.44 -4.55 -29.62
CA GLN A 216 -3.65 -5.30 -29.95
C GLN A 216 -3.30 -6.66 -30.58
N LYS A 217 -2.40 -6.68 -31.56
CA LYS A 217 -1.93 -7.92 -32.20
C LYS A 217 -1.18 -8.83 -31.22
N ALA A 218 -0.38 -8.27 -30.30
CA ALA A 218 0.29 -9.04 -29.27
C ALA A 218 -0.71 -9.67 -28.28
N LYS A 219 -1.77 -8.95 -27.90
CA LYS A 219 -2.83 -9.49 -27.05
C LYS A 219 -3.61 -10.60 -27.73
N GLU A 220 -3.90 -10.46 -29.02
CA GLU A 220 -4.53 -11.51 -29.82
C GLU A 220 -3.65 -12.77 -29.85
N LEU A 221 -2.35 -12.64 -30.14
CA LEU A 221 -1.41 -13.77 -30.12
C LEU A 221 -1.34 -14.49 -28.76
N ILE A 222 -1.40 -13.73 -27.66
CA ILE A 222 -1.41 -14.30 -26.30
C ILE A 222 -2.75 -14.98 -26.00
N SER A 223 -3.86 -14.43 -26.48
CA SER A 223 -5.22 -14.95 -26.22
C SER A 223 -5.58 -16.15 -27.10
N ASP A 224 -5.03 -16.23 -28.31
CA ASP A 224 -5.28 -17.30 -29.27
C ASP A 224 -4.57 -18.61 -28.87
N GLY A 225 -3.71 -18.59 -27.84
CA GLY A 225 -3.00 -19.78 -27.34
C GLY A 225 -1.85 -20.24 -28.23
N ASP A 226 -1.49 -19.48 -29.27
CA ASP A 226 -0.37 -19.78 -30.19
C ASP A 226 1.00 -19.75 -29.52
N LEU A 227 1.08 -19.21 -28.31
CA LEU A 227 2.21 -19.38 -27.40
C LEU A 227 1.99 -20.69 -26.63
N ASN A 228 2.37 -21.83 -27.21
CA ASN A 228 2.44 -23.09 -26.48
C ASN A 228 3.29 -22.89 -25.21
N LEU A 229 2.61 -22.73 -24.07
CA LEU A 229 3.12 -22.80 -22.71
C LEU A 229 3.41 -24.26 -22.36
#